data_AF-A0A3A4PE07-F1
#
_entry.id   AF-A0A3A4PE07-F1
#
_cell.length_a   1.000
_cell.length_b   1.000
_cell.length_c   1.000
_cell.angle_alpha   90.00
_cell.angle_beta   90.00
_cell.angle_gamma   90.00
#
_symmetry.space_group_name_H-M   'P 1'
#
loop_
_entity.id
_entity.type
_entity.pdbx_description
1 polymer ?
#
loop_
_entity_poly.entity_id
_entity_poly.type
_entity_poly.pdbx_seq_one_letter_code
_entity_poly.pdbx_strand_id
1 'polypeptide(L)'
;MMRGNGGDAANTAYKVRITKGFVDASFGEGFLVEVWDFRVQRLVYGERYKELEQARRRQKEIKNDLESMSLDRFRQAYLSRHPRS
;
A
#
# COMPACT_ATOMS: atom_id res chain seq x y z
N MET A 1 27.89 20.02 9.77
CA MET A 1 26.53 20.06 9.18
C MET A 1 26.33 18.75 8.42
N MET A 2 25.57 17.81 8.99
CA MET A 2 25.28 16.52 8.32
C MET A 2 24.34 16.79 7.14
N ARG A 3 24.85 16.65 5.91
CA ARG A 3 24.02 16.49 4.72
C ARG A 3 23.33 15.12 4.81
N GLY A 4 22.13 15.09 5.36
CA GLY A 4 21.28 13.91 5.34
C GLY A 4 20.81 13.66 3.91
N ASN A 5 21.43 12.70 3.21
CA ASN A 5 20.84 12.03 2.05
C ASN A 5 19.69 11.10 2.53
N GLY A 6 18.73 11.64 3.27
CA GLY A 6 17.58 10.90 3.79
C GLY A 6 16.36 11.25 2.97
N GLY A 7 16.04 10.44 1.95
CA GLY A 7 14.76 10.58 1.25
C GLY A 7 13.60 10.47 2.23
N ASP A 8 12.56 11.28 2.05
CA ASP A 8 11.37 11.32 2.91
C ASP A 8 10.89 9.92 3.31
N ALA A 9 10.39 9.75 4.53
CA ALA A 9 9.78 8.49 4.95
C ALA A 9 8.48 8.22 4.15
N ALA A 10 8.23 6.98 3.76
CA ALA A 10 7.09 6.63 2.91
C ALA A 10 5.72 6.92 3.57
N ASN A 11 5.64 6.78 4.90
CA ASN A 11 4.45 7.11 5.70
C ASN A 11 4.03 8.60 5.61
N THR A 12 4.90 9.50 5.13
CA THR A 12 4.58 10.92 4.91
C THR A 12 3.81 11.17 3.61
N ALA A 13 3.65 10.17 2.75
CA ALA A 13 2.93 10.27 1.48
C ALA A 13 1.84 9.22 1.33
N TYR A 14 2.02 8.04 1.95
CA TYR A 14 1.11 6.93 1.76
C TYR A 14 0.48 6.43 3.06
N LYS A 15 -0.72 5.85 2.93
CA LYS A 15 -1.41 5.13 4.00
C LYS A 15 -1.97 3.82 3.47
N VAL A 16 -1.99 2.79 4.32
CA VAL A 16 -2.61 1.50 4.02
C VAL A 16 -3.91 1.32 4.80
N ARG A 17 -4.97 0.81 4.15
CA ARG A 17 -6.27 0.51 4.77
C ARG A 17 -6.81 -0.85 4.31
N ILE A 18 -7.76 -1.39 5.05
CA ILE A 18 -8.55 -2.56 4.65
C ILE A 18 -9.99 -2.11 4.46
N THR A 19 -10.57 -2.44 3.32
CA THR A 19 -11.98 -2.26 3.02
C THR A 19 -12.64 -3.63 2.92
N LYS A 20 -13.78 -3.83 3.60
CA LYS A 20 -14.61 -5.05 3.47
C LYS A 20 -15.78 -4.76 2.54
N GLY A 21 -16.09 -5.68 1.63
CA GLY A 21 -17.28 -5.58 0.79
C GLY A 21 -17.17 -6.38 -0.49
N PHE A 22 -17.99 -6.01 -1.48
CA PHE A 22 -17.89 -6.53 -2.84
C PHE A 22 -16.62 -6.00 -3.51
N VAL A 23 -15.73 -6.90 -3.93
CA VAL A 23 -14.43 -6.56 -4.52
C VAL A 23 -14.56 -6.39 -6.04
N ASP A 24 -15.08 -7.40 -6.73
CA ASP A 24 -15.39 -7.38 -8.17
C ASP A 24 -16.23 -8.61 -8.57
N ALA A 25 -16.67 -8.70 -9.82
CA ALA A 25 -17.54 -9.79 -10.28
C ALA A 25 -16.89 -11.18 -10.26
N SER A 26 -15.57 -11.27 -10.46
CA SER A 26 -14.84 -12.54 -10.44
C SER A 26 -14.47 -12.95 -9.02
N PHE A 27 -14.23 -11.99 -8.14
CA PHE A 27 -13.85 -12.25 -6.76
C PHE A 27 -15.05 -12.32 -5.81
N GLY A 28 -16.14 -11.58 -6.05
CA GLY A 28 -17.29 -11.48 -5.15
C GLY A 28 -16.99 -10.70 -3.87
N GLU A 29 -17.57 -11.11 -2.75
CA GLU A 29 -17.29 -10.50 -1.44
C GLU A 29 -15.91 -10.90 -0.90
N GLY A 30 -15.27 -9.96 -0.19
CA GLY A 30 -13.98 -10.15 0.45
C GLY A 30 -13.44 -8.87 1.09
N PHE A 31 -12.12 -8.78 1.12
CA PHE A 31 -11.35 -7.68 1.69
C PHE A 31 -10.37 -7.14 0.66
N LEU A 32 -10.25 -5.82 0.59
CA LEU A 32 -9.29 -5.12 -0.25
C LEU A 32 -8.28 -4.40 0.65
N VAL A 33 -7.00 -4.75 0.51
CA VAL A 33 -5.89 -4.03 1.13
C VAL A 33 -5.43 -2.97 0.14
N GLU A 34 -5.56 -1.71 0.53
CA GLU A 34 -5.35 -0.57 -0.36
C GLU A 34 -4.25 0.33 0.16
N VAL A 35 -3.31 0.70 -0.70
CA VAL A 35 -2.35 1.78 -0.42
C VAL A 35 -2.78 3.02 -1.19
N TRP A 36 -2.98 4.09 -0.46
CA TRP A 36 -3.39 5.39 -0.97
C TRP A 36 -2.25 6.38 -0.87
N ASP A 37 -1.99 7.09 -1.96
CA ASP A 37 -1.28 8.36 -1.92
C ASP A 37 -2.27 9.43 -1.47
N PHE A 38 -2.14 9.90 -0.23
CA PHE A 38 -3.07 10.88 0.33
C PHE A 38 -2.75 12.31 -0.11
N ARG A 39 -1.56 12.56 -0.67
CA ARG A 39 -1.19 13.89 -1.19
C ARG A 39 -1.94 14.18 -2.49
N VAL A 40 -2.20 13.15 -3.29
CA VAL A 40 -2.96 13.26 -4.56
C VAL A 40 -4.29 12.50 -4.55
N GLN A 41 -4.71 12.01 -3.38
CA GLN A 41 -5.98 11.29 -3.15
C GLN A 41 -6.21 10.14 -4.15
N ARG A 42 -5.20 9.29 -4.37
CA ARG A 42 -5.25 8.22 -5.37
C ARG A 42 -4.86 6.86 -4.79
N LEU A 43 -5.61 5.82 -5.17
CA LEU A 43 -5.21 4.43 -4.96
C LEU A 43 -4.00 4.12 -5.84
N VAL A 44 -2.90 3.67 -5.23
CA VAL A 44 -1.65 3.37 -5.95
C VAL A 44 -1.28 1.90 -5.92
N TYR A 45 -1.86 1.13 -5.00
CA TYR A 45 -1.71 -0.32 -4.92
C TYR A 45 -2.95 -0.94 -4.25
N GLY A 46 -3.38 -2.11 -4.74
CA GLY A 46 -4.53 -2.81 -4.19
C GLY A 46 -4.37 -4.33 -4.32
N GLU A 47 -4.65 -5.06 -3.24
CA GLU A 47 -4.65 -6.53 -3.20
C GLU A 47 -5.95 -7.08 -2.61
N ARG A 48 -6.45 -8.16 -3.20
CA ARG A 48 -7.74 -8.77 -2.88
C ARG A 48 -7.54 -10.01 -2.02
N TYR A 49 -8.33 -10.17 -0.98
CA TYR A 49 -8.26 -11.30 -0.05
C TYR A 49 -9.65 -11.84 0.27
N LYS A 50 -9.77 -13.16 0.36
CA LYS A 50 -11.00 -13.83 0.82
C LYS A 50 -11.14 -13.83 2.34
N GLU A 51 -10.01 -13.93 3.03
CA GLU A 51 -9.97 -14.07 4.48
C GLU A 51 -9.42 -12.81 5.15
N LEU A 52 -10.08 -12.36 6.23
CA LEU A 52 -9.68 -11.16 6.97
C LEU A 52 -8.26 -11.29 7.57
N GLU A 53 -7.89 -12.49 8.03
CA GLU A 53 -6.58 -12.70 8.66
C GLU A 53 -5.44 -12.50 7.66
N GLN A 54 -5.61 -12.95 6.41
CA GLN A 54 -4.65 -12.72 5.34
C GLN A 54 -4.56 -11.22 5.01
N ALA A 55 -5.70 -10.54 4.89
CA ALA A 55 -5.75 -9.09 4.65
C ALA A 55 -5.05 -8.30 5.77
N ARG A 56 -5.28 -8.67 7.05
CA ARG A 56 -4.64 -8.04 8.21
C ARG A 56 -3.14 -8.28 8.25
N ARG A 57 -2.69 -9.50 7.93
CA ARG A 57 -1.27 -9.82 7.83
C ARG A 57 -0.60 -8.92 6.80
N ARG A 58 -1.18 -8.83 5.60
CA ARG A 58 -0.65 -7.99 4.54
C ARG A 58 -0.65 -6.51 4.90
N GLN A 59 -1.76 -6.00 5.44
CA GLN A 59 -1.83 -4.61 5.90
C GLN A 59 -0.72 -4.30 6.89
N LYS A 60 -0.44 -5.20 7.83
CA LYS A 60 0.65 -5.04 8.81
C LYS A 60 2.02 -5.01 8.15
N GLU A 61 2.28 -5.90 7.19
CA GLU A 61 3.52 -5.89 6.41
C GLU A 61 3.73 -4.56 5.69
N ILE A 62 2.71 -4.09 4.95
CA ILE A 62 2.77 -2.81 4.24
C ILE A 62 2.94 -1.65 5.22
N LYS A 63 2.27 -1.69 6.37
CA LYS A 63 2.43 -0.67 7.41
C LYS A 63 3.88 -0.62 7.93
N ASN A 64 4.48 -1.78 8.22
CA ASN A 64 5.87 -1.85 8.64
C ASN A 64 6.81 -1.31 7.55
N ASP A 65 6.55 -1.59 6.27
CA ASP A 65 7.32 -1.05 5.16
C ASP A 65 7.17 0.47 5.06
N LEU A 66 5.97 1.01 5.24
CA LEU A 66 5.74 2.46 5.26
C LEU A 66 6.52 3.17 6.37
N GLU A 67 6.66 2.51 7.52
CA GLU A 67 7.38 3.04 8.69
C GLU A 67 8.90 2.86 8.60
N SER A 68 9.38 1.85 7.87
CA SER A 68 10.80 1.48 7.81
C SER A 68 11.52 1.88 6.51
N MET A 69 10.79 2.14 5.42
CA MET A 69 11.37 2.46 4.10
C MET A 69 11.34 3.95 3.78
N SER A 70 12.32 4.37 2.97
CA SER A 70 12.27 5.66 2.28
C SER A 70 11.20 5.67 1.19
N LEU A 71 10.75 6.86 0.81
CA LEU A 71 9.72 7.09 -0.19
C LEU A 71 10.07 6.44 -1.53
N ASP A 72 11.32 6.58 -1.97
CA ASP A 72 11.81 6.01 -3.23
C ASP A 72 11.77 4.47 -3.19
N ARG A 73 12.27 3.87 -2.10
CA ARG A 73 12.26 2.41 -1.94
C ARG A 73 10.84 1.85 -1.90
N PHE A 74 9.93 2.52 -1.21
CA PHE A 74 8.53 2.12 -1.17
C PHE A 74 7.88 2.21 -2.56
N ARG A 75 8.14 3.29 -3.31
CA ARG A 75 7.70 3.43 -4.71
C ARG A 75 8.22 2.28 -5.58
N GLN A 76 9.48 1.91 -5.42
CA GLN A 76 10.06 0.80 -6.17
C GLN A 76 9.41 -0.55 -5.84
N ALA A 77 9.14 -0.82 -4.58
CA ALA A 77 8.55 -2.09 -4.14
C ALA A 77 7.07 -2.23 -4.54
N TYR A 78 6.29 -1.16 -4.41
CA TYR A 78 4.84 -1.21 -4.53
C TYR A 78 4.29 -0.62 -5.84
N LEU A 79 4.98 0.35 -6.44
CA LEU A 79 4.45 1.12 -7.59
C LEU A 79 5.17 0.82 -8.91
N SER A 80 6.41 0.34 -8.89
CA SER A 80 7.14 -0.04 -10.10
C SER A 80 6.55 -1.26 -10.81
N ARG A 81 5.63 -1.97 -10.16
CA ARG A 81 4.80 -3.00 -10.77
C ARG A 81 3.41 -2.43 -11.07
N HIS A 82 3.31 -1.46 -11.99
CA HIS A 82 2.06 -1.33 -12.71
C HIS A 82 1.95 -2.51 -13.68
N PRO A 83 0.84 -3.28 -13.67
CA PRO A 83 0.54 -4.16 -14.79
C PRO A 83 0.46 -3.29 -16.03
N ARG A 84 1.14 -3.73 -17.11
CA ARG A 84 0.84 -3.24 -18.45
C ARG A 84 -0.68 -3.30 -18.62
N SER A 85 -1.29 -2.15 -18.87
CA SER A 85 -2.66 -2.07 -19.35
C SER A 85 -2.82 -2.94 -20.60
#